data_AF-A0A3M0M1H0-F1
#
_entry.id   AF-A0A3M0M1H0-F1
#
_cell.length_a   1.000
_cell.length_b   1.000
_cell.length_c   1.000
_cell.angle_alpha   90.00
_cell.angle_beta   90.00
_cell.angle_gamma   90.00
#
_symmetry.space_group_name_H-M   'P 1'
#
loop_
_entity.id
_entity.type
_entity.pdbx_description
1 polymer ?
#
loop_
_entity_poly.entity_id
_entity_poly.type
_entity_poly.pdbx_seq_one_letter_code
_entity_poly.pdbx_strand_id
1 'polypeptide(L)'
;MSVPFQATGVIANTGTDKAGADPALTLWREWQAAHAHTTALCRKQQRLEALLMRTAGLPRVEVELDDDGTIVTLSREEDIEELFGDNPALAGECAKARAEFVARQARWAEADAVIGYSAAREEELEAADRAQDLADRLTMTPATTLAGVVGKLDMILREGLSSEDCDEFPWREIRMALLDLRQIEREIWA
;
A
#
# COMPACT_ATOMS: atom_id res chain seq x y z
N MET A 1 -7.89 5.52 8.23
CA MET A 1 -9.03 5.40 7.28
C MET A 1 -9.25 6.79 6.67
N SER A 2 -8.46 7.13 5.64
CA SER A 2 -8.58 8.40 4.91
C SER A 2 -9.30 8.10 3.60
N VAL A 3 -10.39 8.80 3.32
CA VAL A 3 -11.08 8.76 2.04
C VAL A 3 -10.39 9.68 1.04
N PRO A 4 -9.88 9.20 -0.12
CA PRO A 4 -9.22 10.06 -1.08
C PRO A 4 -10.16 10.34 -2.26
N PHE A 5 -11.08 11.31 -2.16
CA PHE A 5 -11.75 11.84 -3.36
C PHE A 5 -12.44 13.21 -3.20
N GLN A 6 -12.03 14.08 -2.27
CA GLN A 6 -12.57 15.44 -2.26
C GLN A 6 -11.80 16.34 -3.25
N ALA A 7 -12.07 16.17 -4.54
CA ALA A 7 -11.60 17.07 -5.59
C ALA A 7 -12.81 17.73 -6.29
N THR A 8 -13.06 19.00 -5.95
CA THR A 8 -14.02 19.85 -6.66
C THR A 8 -13.40 20.24 -8.01
N GLY A 9 -13.70 19.48 -9.06
CA GLY A 9 -13.19 19.74 -10.41
C GLY A 9 -13.85 20.97 -11.05
N VAL A 10 -13.05 21.98 -11.41
CA VAL A 10 -13.47 23.07 -12.30
C VAL A 10 -13.49 22.52 -13.73
N ILE A 11 -14.66 22.55 -14.37
CA ILE A 11 -14.80 22.22 -15.79
C ILE A 11 -14.21 23.38 -16.60
N ALA A 12 -12.99 23.20 -17.12
CA ALA A 12 -12.38 24.19 -18.00
C ALA A 12 -12.97 24.09 -19.42
N ASN A 13 -13.41 25.25 -19.93
CA ASN A 13 -13.99 25.44 -21.25
C ASN A 13 -12.99 25.08 -22.36
N THR A 14 -13.46 24.33 -23.37
CA THR A 14 -12.66 23.78 -24.46
C THR A 14 -12.21 24.86 -25.44
N GLY A 15 -10.93 25.21 -25.38
CA GLY A 15 -10.21 25.85 -26.49
C GLY A 15 -9.52 24.78 -27.34
N THR A 16 -10.04 24.55 -28.53
CA THR A 16 -9.35 23.84 -29.61
C THR A 16 -8.05 24.57 -29.97
N ASP A 17 -6.89 24.01 -29.61
CA ASP A 17 -5.65 24.08 -30.41
C ASP A 17 -4.45 23.39 -29.72
N LYS A 18 -4.28 22.10 -30.01
CA LYS A 18 -3.03 21.47 -30.51
C LYS A 18 -3.24 19.97 -30.61
N ALA A 19 -2.86 19.39 -31.75
CA ALA A 19 -2.65 17.96 -31.96
C ALA A 19 -1.46 17.44 -31.11
N GLY A 20 -1.51 17.66 -29.79
CA GLY A 20 -0.60 17.09 -28.81
C GLY A 20 -1.16 15.77 -28.29
N ALA A 21 -0.27 14.87 -27.87
CA ALA A 21 -0.68 13.67 -27.16
C ALA A 21 -1.49 14.04 -25.91
N ASP A 22 -2.54 13.27 -25.61
CA ASP A 22 -3.36 13.48 -24.41
C ASP A 22 -2.47 13.38 -23.15
N PRO A 23 -2.38 14.45 -22.34
CA PRO A 23 -1.54 14.45 -21.15
C PRO A 23 -2.03 13.48 -20.07
N ALA A 24 -3.35 13.29 -19.93
CA ALA A 24 -3.91 12.30 -19.02
C ALA A 24 -3.58 10.87 -19.49
N LEU A 25 -3.67 10.60 -20.80
CA LEU A 25 -3.29 9.29 -21.34
C LEU A 25 -1.79 8.99 -21.12
N THR A 26 -0.93 10.00 -21.23
CA THR A 26 0.50 9.86 -20.99
C THR A 26 0.78 9.53 -19.52
N LEU A 27 0.19 10.29 -18.59
CA LEU A 27 0.28 10.02 -17.15
C LEU A 27 -0.27 8.64 -16.77
N TRP A 28 -1.36 8.20 -17.39
CA TRP A 28 -1.90 6.86 -17.16
C TRP A 28 -0.93 5.75 -17.55
N ARG A 29 -0.20 5.89 -18.66
CA ARG A 29 0.81 4.89 -19.06
C ARG A 29 1.99 4.86 -18.09
N GLU A 30 2.45 6.01 -17.64
CA GLU A 30 3.49 6.11 -16.62
C GLU A 30 3.02 5.48 -15.29
N TRP A 31 1.81 5.82 -14.86
CA TRP A 31 1.18 5.25 -13.67
C TRP A 31 1.05 3.73 -13.79
N GLN A 32 0.58 3.21 -14.93
CA GLN A 32 0.40 1.77 -15.14
C GLN A 32 1.74 1.01 -15.01
N ALA A 33 2.82 1.57 -15.55
CA ALA A 33 4.15 1.00 -15.40
C ALA A 33 4.64 1.03 -13.94
N ALA A 34 4.43 2.15 -13.24
CA ALA A 34 4.77 2.28 -11.82
C ALA A 34 3.97 1.30 -10.95
N HIS A 35 2.65 1.22 -11.13
CA HIS A 35 1.76 0.31 -10.41
C HIS A 35 2.12 -1.17 -10.64
N ALA A 36 2.46 -1.55 -11.87
CA ALA A 36 2.94 -2.90 -12.17
C ALA A 36 4.27 -3.21 -11.46
N HIS A 37 5.17 -2.23 -11.38
CA HIS A 37 6.42 -2.34 -10.65
C HIS A 37 6.20 -2.50 -9.14
N THR A 38 5.35 -1.66 -8.54
CA THR A 38 4.95 -1.77 -7.13
C THR A 38 4.34 -3.13 -6.82
N THR A 39 3.46 -3.64 -7.69
CA THR A 39 2.87 -4.99 -7.53
C THR A 39 3.93 -6.09 -7.51
N ALA A 40 4.94 -6.00 -8.37
CA ALA A 40 6.04 -6.97 -8.41
C ALA A 40 6.91 -6.90 -7.15
N LEU A 41 7.19 -5.68 -6.66
CA LEU A 41 7.96 -5.45 -5.44
C LEU A 41 7.20 -5.90 -4.20
N CYS A 42 5.90 -5.65 -4.10
CA CYS A 42 5.04 -6.15 -3.03
C CYS A 42 5.10 -7.69 -2.94
N ARG A 43 5.01 -8.40 -4.06
CA ARG A 43 5.17 -9.87 -4.09
C ARG A 43 6.56 -10.33 -3.65
N LYS A 44 7.62 -9.59 -4.01
CA LYS A 44 9.00 -9.86 -3.57
C LYS A 44 9.11 -9.65 -2.05
N GLN A 45 8.63 -8.52 -1.55
CA GLN A 45 8.61 -8.17 -0.13
C GLN A 45 7.85 -9.24 0.69
N GLN A 46 6.65 -9.67 0.26
CA GLN A 46 5.87 -10.69 0.97
C GLN A 46 6.60 -12.05 1.07
N ARG A 47 7.34 -12.43 0.02
CA ARG A 47 8.15 -13.65 0.04
C ARG A 47 9.31 -13.55 1.03
N LEU A 48 9.98 -12.39 1.06
CA LEU A 48 11.07 -12.12 1.99
C LEU A 48 10.55 -12.02 3.43
N GLU A 49 9.37 -11.44 3.63
CA GLU A 49 8.69 -11.38 4.92
C GLU A 49 8.40 -12.78 5.45
N ALA A 50 7.81 -13.63 4.61
CA ALA A 50 7.54 -15.02 4.98
C ALA A 50 8.83 -15.80 5.27
N LEU A 51 9.92 -15.52 4.57
CA LEU A 51 11.23 -16.12 4.86
C LEU A 51 11.79 -15.61 6.20
N LEU A 52 11.68 -14.31 6.47
CA LEU A 52 12.18 -13.69 7.70
C LEU A 52 11.41 -14.19 8.92
N MET A 53 10.08 -14.28 8.84
CA MET A 53 9.24 -14.84 9.89
C MET A 53 9.59 -16.30 10.20
N ARG A 54 9.88 -17.13 9.18
CA ARG A 54 10.31 -18.53 9.40
C ARG A 54 11.71 -18.62 10.02
N THR A 55 12.58 -17.65 9.77
CA THR A 55 13.99 -17.71 10.16
C THR A 55 14.22 -17.14 11.56
N ALA A 56 13.63 -15.97 11.85
CA ALA A 56 13.84 -15.25 13.11
C ALA A 56 12.66 -15.37 14.10
N GLY A 57 11.48 -15.82 13.64
CA GLY A 57 10.23 -15.67 14.38
C GLY A 57 9.79 -14.21 14.42
N LEU A 58 8.58 -13.91 14.89
CA LEU A 58 8.15 -12.50 15.03
C LEU A 58 9.02 -11.78 16.07
N PRO A 59 9.34 -10.49 15.88
CA PRO A 59 10.10 -9.70 16.86
C PRO A 59 9.17 -9.23 17.99
N ARG A 60 8.42 -10.16 18.59
CA ARG A 60 7.45 -9.93 19.66
C ARG A 60 7.77 -10.83 20.84
N VAL A 61 7.52 -10.35 22.06
CA VAL A 61 7.68 -11.15 23.30
C VAL A 61 6.30 -11.42 23.89
N GLU A 62 6.08 -12.65 24.33
CA GLU A 62 4.91 -13.00 25.12
C GLU A 62 5.32 -13.03 26.59
N VAL A 63 4.62 -12.24 27.42
CA VAL A 63 4.86 -12.13 28.86
C VAL A 63 3.63 -12.63 29.60
N GLU A 64 3.82 -13.51 30.57
CA GLU A 64 2.79 -13.94 31.50
C GLU A 64 2.77 -12.98 32.71
N LEU A 65 1.62 -12.34 32.95
CA LEU A 65 1.49 -11.26 33.94
C LEU A 65 1.17 -11.73 35.36
N ASP A 66 0.51 -12.88 35.49
CA ASP A 66 -0.03 -13.39 36.73
C ASP A 66 -0.09 -14.92 36.74
N ASP A 67 -0.29 -15.51 37.93
CA ASP A 67 -0.49 -16.96 38.12
C ASP A 67 -1.80 -17.48 37.46
N ASP A 68 -2.64 -16.60 36.89
CA ASP A 68 -3.86 -16.96 36.14
C ASP A 68 -3.56 -17.26 34.66
N GLY A 69 -2.30 -17.08 34.23
CA GLY A 69 -1.85 -17.41 32.88
C GLY A 69 -2.18 -16.33 31.84
N THR A 70 -2.41 -15.09 32.24
CA THR A 70 -2.67 -13.99 31.30
C THR A 70 -1.41 -13.67 30.49
N ILE A 71 -1.41 -14.01 29.20
CA ILE A 71 -0.32 -13.72 28.26
C ILE A 71 -0.57 -12.40 27.53
N VAL A 72 0.40 -11.49 27.60
CA VAL A 72 0.41 -10.24 26.84
C VAL A 72 1.52 -10.28 25.80
N THR A 73 1.18 -9.93 24.55
CA THR A 73 2.15 -9.81 23.46
C THR A 73 2.69 -8.38 23.36
N LEU A 74 3.96 -8.22 23.68
CA LEU A 74 4.70 -6.97 23.58
C LEU A 74 5.32 -6.88 22.20
N SER A 75 4.90 -5.86 21.44
CA SER A 75 5.35 -5.63 20.06
C SER A 75 6.23 -4.38 19.94
N ARG A 76 6.23 -3.53 20.97
CA ARG A 76 7.05 -2.33 21.10
C ARG A 76 7.64 -2.23 22.50
N GLU A 77 8.72 -1.48 22.62
CA GLU A 77 9.39 -1.23 23.90
C GLU A 77 8.52 -0.38 24.85
N GLU A 78 7.72 0.54 24.30
CA GLU A 78 6.70 1.33 25.02
C GLU A 78 5.61 0.45 25.65
N ASP A 79 5.24 -0.67 25.00
CA ASP A 79 4.29 -1.64 25.55
C ASP A 79 4.85 -2.28 26.84
N ILE A 80 6.17 -2.43 26.96
CA ILE A 80 6.84 -2.99 28.14
C ILE A 80 6.73 -2.01 29.32
N GLU A 81 6.97 -0.73 29.08
CA GLU A 81 6.90 0.31 30.12
C GLU A 81 5.46 0.51 30.62
N GLU A 82 4.48 0.46 29.72
CA GLU A 82 3.06 0.56 30.07
C GLU A 82 2.56 -0.65 30.89
N LEU A 83 3.05 -1.85 30.58
CA LEU A 83 2.58 -3.08 31.21
C LEU A 83 3.17 -3.30 32.62
N PHE A 84 4.44 -2.98 32.80
CA PHE A 84 5.16 -3.25 34.05
C PHE A 84 5.18 -2.05 35.00
N GLY A 85 5.04 -0.82 34.49
CA GLY A 85 5.09 0.42 35.27
C GLY A 85 6.30 0.53 36.21
N ASP A 86 6.23 1.43 37.19
CA ASP A 86 7.24 1.58 38.25
C ASP A 86 7.08 0.55 39.38
N ASN A 87 6.38 -0.57 39.16
CA ASN A 87 6.12 -1.53 40.23
C ASN A 87 7.40 -2.29 40.61
N PRO A 88 8.01 -2.05 41.79
CA PRO A 88 9.27 -2.67 42.16
C PRO A 88 9.15 -4.19 42.33
N ALA A 89 7.94 -4.72 42.58
CA ALA A 89 7.70 -6.15 42.69
C ALA A 89 7.81 -6.88 41.34
N LEU A 90 7.59 -6.17 40.22
CA LEU A 90 7.65 -6.71 38.86
C LEU A 90 8.94 -6.32 38.12
N ALA A 91 9.86 -5.61 38.77
CA ALA A 91 11.09 -5.10 38.16
C ALA A 91 11.96 -6.21 37.54
N GLY A 92 12.00 -7.40 38.16
CA GLY A 92 12.72 -8.57 37.63
C GLY A 92 12.13 -9.10 36.33
N GLU A 93 10.80 -9.27 36.28
CA GLU A 93 10.09 -9.74 35.08
C GLU A 93 10.12 -8.69 33.96
N CYS A 94 10.02 -7.40 34.31
CA CYS A 94 10.22 -6.29 33.37
C CYS A 94 11.61 -6.33 32.73
N ALA A 95 12.67 -6.47 33.53
CA ALA A 95 14.03 -6.56 33.03
C ALA A 95 14.25 -7.77 32.12
N LYS A 96 13.65 -8.92 32.47
CA LYS A 96 13.68 -10.15 31.68
C LYS A 96 12.94 -9.98 30.35
N ALA A 97 11.71 -9.47 30.36
CA ALA A 97 10.92 -9.21 29.17
C ALA A 97 11.63 -8.23 28.22
N ARG A 98 12.24 -7.17 28.76
CA ARG A 98 13.04 -6.20 28.00
C ARG A 98 14.27 -6.86 27.36
N ALA A 99 15.01 -7.67 28.11
CA ALA A 99 16.18 -8.39 27.58
C ALA A 99 15.77 -9.38 26.46
N GLU A 100 14.66 -10.08 26.65
CA GLU A 100 14.13 -11.01 25.65
C GLU A 100 13.65 -10.29 24.39
N PHE A 101 13.02 -9.11 24.55
CA PHE A 101 12.61 -8.24 23.44
C PHE A 101 13.81 -7.78 22.62
N VAL A 102 14.86 -7.28 23.28
CA VAL A 102 16.11 -6.88 22.64
C VAL A 102 16.76 -8.06 21.90
N ALA A 103 16.81 -9.24 22.52
CA ALA A 103 17.38 -10.43 21.88
C ALA A 103 16.58 -10.88 20.64
N ARG A 104 15.24 -10.77 20.66
CA ARG A 104 14.40 -11.05 19.49
C ARG A 104 14.57 -10.03 18.38
N GLN A 105 14.65 -8.74 18.71
CA GLN A 105 14.93 -7.69 17.74
C GLN A 105 16.31 -7.87 17.09
N ALA A 106 17.34 -8.19 17.87
CA ALA A 106 18.68 -8.46 17.33
C ALA A 106 18.66 -9.64 16.35
N ARG A 107 18.00 -10.75 16.70
CA ARG A 107 17.87 -11.91 15.79
C ARG A 107 17.12 -11.56 14.51
N TRP A 108 16.06 -10.76 14.60
CA TRP A 108 15.32 -10.27 13.43
C TRP A 108 16.19 -9.39 12.54
N ALA A 109 16.92 -8.44 13.12
CA ALA A 109 17.82 -7.55 12.39
C ALA A 109 18.97 -8.30 11.72
N GLU A 110 19.58 -9.28 12.40
CA GLU A 110 20.61 -10.15 11.82
C GLU A 110 20.08 -10.98 10.65
N ALA A 111 18.89 -11.57 10.81
CA ALA A 111 18.26 -12.33 9.72
C ALA A 111 17.86 -11.42 8.55
N ASP A 112 17.35 -10.22 8.83
CA ASP A 112 17.01 -9.22 7.82
C ASP A 112 18.24 -8.72 7.06
N ALA A 113 19.38 -8.52 7.72
CA ALA A 113 20.63 -8.15 7.06
C ALA A 113 21.10 -9.19 6.01
N VAL A 114 20.72 -10.47 6.18
CA VAL A 114 21.00 -11.54 5.23
C VAL A 114 19.89 -11.71 4.18
N ILE A 115 18.62 -11.60 4.60
CA ILE A 115 17.45 -11.83 3.74
C ILE A 115 17.12 -10.61 2.86
N GLY A 116 17.37 -9.40 3.36
CA GLY A 116 17.13 -8.13 2.67
C GLY A 116 15.66 -7.71 2.63
N TYR A 117 14.86 -8.07 3.64
CA TYR A 117 13.44 -7.70 3.69
C TYR A 117 13.26 -6.19 3.83
N SER A 118 13.99 -5.52 4.73
CA SER A 118 13.82 -4.07 4.96
C SER A 118 14.19 -3.27 3.71
N ALA A 119 15.27 -3.65 3.01
CA ALA A 119 15.64 -3.01 1.75
C ALA A 119 14.59 -3.22 0.64
N ALA A 120 14.04 -4.43 0.52
CA ALA A 120 12.97 -4.69 -0.44
C ALA A 120 11.66 -3.96 -0.10
N ARG A 121 11.41 -3.72 1.20
CA ARG A 121 10.28 -2.92 1.68
C ARG A 121 10.47 -1.44 1.37
N GLU A 122 11.67 -0.91 1.54
CA GLU A 122 11.99 0.47 1.15
C GLU A 122 11.81 0.68 -0.36
N GLU A 123 12.35 -0.23 -1.18
CA GLU A 123 12.17 -0.21 -2.65
C GLU A 123 10.67 -0.26 -3.04
N GLU A 124 9.87 -1.08 -2.35
CA GLU A 124 8.43 -1.16 -2.56
C GLU A 124 7.70 0.13 -2.20
N LEU A 125 8.06 0.75 -1.07
CA LEU A 125 7.49 2.03 -0.64
C LEU A 125 7.83 3.15 -1.63
N GLU A 126 9.08 3.25 -2.09
CA GLU A 126 9.47 4.25 -3.11
C GLU A 126 8.69 4.08 -4.42
N ALA A 127 8.48 2.83 -4.85
CA ALA A 127 7.67 2.55 -6.03
C ALA A 127 6.19 2.89 -5.82
N ALA A 128 5.65 2.59 -4.64
CA ALA A 128 4.28 2.94 -4.25
C ALA A 128 4.08 4.47 -4.22
N ASP A 129 5.00 5.21 -3.60
CA ASP A 129 4.98 6.68 -3.55
C ASP A 129 5.00 7.29 -4.97
N ARG A 130 5.83 6.73 -5.86
CA ARG A 130 5.85 7.16 -7.27
C ARG A 130 4.53 6.87 -7.98
N ALA A 131 3.93 5.69 -7.77
CA ALA A 131 2.63 5.38 -8.33
C ALA A 131 1.55 6.33 -7.80
N GLN A 132 1.58 6.66 -6.50
CA GLN A 132 0.64 7.59 -5.89
C GLN A 132 0.78 9.03 -6.47
N ASP A 133 2.00 9.56 -6.61
CA ASP A 133 2.22 10.88 -7.25
C ASP A 133 1.63 10.92 -8.66
N LEU A 134 1.84 9.86 -9.44
CA LEU A 134 1.29 9.75 -10.79
C LEU A 134 -0.24 9.67 -10.78
N ALA A 135 -0.83 8.95 -9.83
CA ALA A 135 -2.28 8.85 -9.67
C ALA A 135 -2.91 10.20 -9.31
N ASP A 136 -2.30 10.94 -8.39
CA ASP A 136 -2.75 12.27 -7.97
C ASP A 136 -2.68 13.26 -9.15
N ARG A 137 -1.57 13.27 -9.88
CA ARG A 137 -1.39 14.11 -11.08
C ARG A 137 -2.36 13.73 -12.19
N LEU A 138 -2.57 12.44 -12.44
CA LEU A 138 -3.52 11.96 -13.43
C LEU A 138 -4.95 12.40 -13.09
N THR A 139 -5.33 12.30 -11.82
CA THR A 139 -6.65 12.71 -11.33
C THR A 139 -6.93 14.17 -11.69
N MET A 140 -5.97 15.07 -11.42
CA MET A 140 -6.11 16.51 -11.65
C MET A 140 -5.92 16.96 -13.10
N THR A 141 -5.25 16.16 -13.94
CA THR A 141 -4.96 16.52 -15.34
C THR A 141 -6.17 16.31 -16.23
N PRO A 142 -6.74 17.32 -16.91
CA PRO A 142 -7.86 17.11 -17.82
C PRO A 142 -7.51 16.13 -18.95
N ALA A 143 -8.38 15.15 -19.19
CA ALA A 143 -8.27 14.29 -20.37
C ALA A 143 -8.79 15.05 -21.59
N THR A 144 -8.06 14.99 -22.69
CA THR A 144 -8.45 15.64 -23.96
C THR A 144 -8.95 14.65 -25.00
N THR A 145 -8.90 13.35 -24.68
CA THR A 145 -9.37 12.24 -25.52
C THR A 145 -10.18 11.23 -24.71
N LEU A 146 -10.99 10.41 -25.41
CA LEU A 146 -11.70 9.29 -24.80
C LEU A 146 -10.74 8.29 -24.15
N ALA A 147 -9.60 8.00 -24.80
CA ALA A 147 -8.55 7.15 -24.24
C ALA A 147 -8.02 7.68 -22.90
N GLY A 148 -7.85 9.00 -22.75
CA GLY A 148 -7.46 9.61 -21.48
C GLY A 148 -8.51 9.44 -20.37
N VAL A 149 -9.80 9.55 -20.71
CA VAL A 149 -10.90 9.27 -19.78
C VAL A 149 -10.92 7.80 -19.36
N VAL A 150 -10.78 6.89 -20.33
CA VAL A 150 -10.67 5.44 -20.10
C VAL A 150 -9.48 5.13 -19.18
N GLY A 151 -8.34 5.77 -19.40
CA GLY A 151 -7.15 5.62 -18.54
C GLY A 151 -7.41 6.04 -17.09
N LYS A 152 -8.07 7.19 -16.86
CA LYS A 152 -8.44 7.62 -15.51
C LYS A 152 -9.36 6.62 -14.80
N LEU A 153 -10.38 6.12 -15.49
CA LEU A 153 -11.32 5.14 -14.92
C LEU A 153 -10.64 3.80 -14.65
N ASP A 154 -9.74 3.36 -15.53
CA ASP A 154 -8.93 2.15 -15.34
C ASP A 154 -8.01 2.28 -14.10
N MET A 155 -7.38 3.44 -13.91
CA MET A 155 -6.62 3.74 -12.69
C MET A 155 -7.49 3.67 -11.44
N ILE A 156 -8.66 4.35 -11.43
CA ILE A 156 -9.58 4.35 -10.28
C ILE A 156 -9.98 2.93 -9.89
N LEU A 157 -10.28 2.08 -10.87
CA LEU A 157 -10.63 0.68 -10.60
C LEU A 157 -9.45 -0.07 -9.99
N ARG A 158 -8.24 0.06 -10.53
CA ARG A 158 -7.07 -0.67 -10.03
C ARG A 158 -6.61 -0.21 -8.64
N GLU A 159 -6.79 1.07 -8.29
CA GLU A 159 -6.46 1.61 -6.96
C GLU A 159 -7.56 1.32 -5.92
N GLY A 160 -8.83 1.38 -6.34
CA GLY A 160 -9.97 1.27 -5.42
C GLY A 160 -10.40 -0.17 -5.10
N LEU A 161 -10.04 -1.13 -5.95
CA LEU A 161 -10.46 -2.52 -5.81
C LEU A 161 -9.52 -3.32 -4.90
N SER A 162 -10.07 -3.87 -3.82
CA SER A 162 -9.39 -4.88 -3.00
C SER A 162 -9.31 -6.25 -3.70
N SER A 163 -10.20 -6.50 -4.66
CA SER A 163 -10.21 -7.68 -5.54
C SER A 163 -10.79 -7.34 -6.91
N GLU A 164 -10.33 -8.04 -7.96
CA GLU A 164 -10.79 -7.83 -9.34
C GLU A 164 -12.31 -8.02 -9.49
N ASP A 165 -12.89 -8.90 -8.69
CA ASP A 165 -14.32 -9.28 -8.70
C ASP A 165 -15.18 -8.48 -7.71
N CYS A 166 -14.67 -7.39 -7.09
CA CYS A 166 -15.47 -6.63 -6.14
C CYS A 166 -16.61 -5.88 -6.86
N ASP A 167 -17.83 -6.40 -6.74
CA ASP A 167 -19.08 -5.89 -7.35
C ASP A 167 -19.87 -4.93 -6.45
N GLU A 168 -19.27 -4.49 -5.34
CA GLU A 168 -19.87 -3.46 -4.48
C GLU A 168 -19.98 -2.13 -5.24
N PHE A 169 -21.04 -1.38 -4.98
CA PHE A 169 -21.21 -0.04 -5.54
C PHE A 169 -20.07 0.89 -5.07
N PRO A 170 -19.44 1.71 -5.95
CA PRO A 170 -19.78 1.96 -7.36
C PRO A 170 -18.95 1.14 -8.38
N TRP A 171 -18.24 0.12 -7.95
CA TRP A 171 -17.21 -0.54 -8.77
C TRP A 171 -17.77 -1.29 -9.98
N ARG A 172 -18.89 -1.99 -9.80
CA ARG A 172 -19.57 -2.67 -10.89
C ARG A 172 -20.00 -1.67 -11.96
N GLU A 173 -20.62 -0.56 -11.56
CA GLU A 173 -21.12 0.48 -12.46
C GLU A 173 -19.97 1.15 -13.24
N ILE A 174 -18.85 1.43 -12.57
CA ILE A 174 -17.66 1.99 -13.22
C ILE A 174 -17.06 1.00 -14.23
N ARG A 175 -16.97 -0.30 -13.88
CA ARG A 175 -16.51 -1.33 -14.83
C ARG A 175 -17.39 -1.42 -16.06
N MET A 176 -18.71 -1.44 -15.89
CA MET A 176 -19.64 -1.51 -17.02
C MET A 176 -19.52 -0.28 -17.92
N ALA A 177 -19.50 0.93 -17.34
CA ALA A 177 -19.30 2.15 -18.11
C ALA A 177 -17.96 2.16 -18.86
N LEU A 178 -16.88 1.65 -18.24
CA LEU A 178 -15.57 1.55 -18.89
C LEU A 178 -15.59 0.58 -20.10
N LEU A 179 -16.32 -0.53 -20.01
CA LEU A 179 -16.49 -1.47 -21.12
C LEU A 179 -17.23 -0.81 -22.28
N ASP A 180 -18.31 -0.07 -21.99
CA ASP A 180 -19.08 0.66 -22.99
C ASP A 180 -18.23 1.73 -23.69
N LEU A 181 -17.42 2.49 -22.93
CA LEU A 181 -16.52 3.50 -23.50
C LEU A 181 -15.46 2.88 -24.41
N ARG A 182 -14.89 1.73 -24.03
CA ARG A 182 -13.93 0.98 -24.87
C ARG A 182 -14.59 0.41 -26.13
N GLN A 183 -15.87 0.04 -26.06
CA GLN A 183 -16.64 -0.40 -27.23
C GLN A 183 -16.82 0.76 -28.22
N ILE A 184 -17.31 1.90 -27.75
CA ILE A 184 -17.53 3.10 -28.56
C ILE A 184 -16.22 3.56 -29.22
N GLU A 185 -15.10 3.54 -28.49
CA GLU A 185 -13.78 3.87 -29.05
C GLU A 185 -13.43 2.97 -30.24
N ARG A 186 -13.63 1.65 -30.13
CA ARG A 186 -13.34 0.72 -31.23
C ARG A 186 -14.22 0.98 -32.45
N GLU A 187 -15.47 1.36 -32.26
CA GLU A 187 -16.44 1.60 -33.34
C GLU A 187 -16.20 2.93 -34.07
N ILE A 188 -15.66 3.96 -33.38
CA ILE A 188 -15.36 5.27 -33.99
C ILE A 188 -14.13 5.22 -34.91
N TRP A 189 -13.26 4.22 -34.76
CA TRP A 189 -12.02 4.07 -35.52
C TRP A 189 -11.98 2.81 -36.42
N ALA A 190 -13.14 2.17 -36.65
CA ALA A 190 -13.34 1.06 -37.59
C ALA A 190 -13.90 1.55 -38.93
#